data_AF-A0A3N5EPB3-F1
#
_entry.id   AF-A0A3N5EPB3-F1
#
_cell.length_a   1.000
_cell.length_b   1.000
_cell.length_c   1.000
_cell.angle_alpha   90.00
_cell.angle_beta   90.00
_cell.angle_gamma   90.00
#
_symmetry.space_group_name_H-M   'P 1'
#
loop_
_entity.id
_entity.type
_entity.pdbx_description
1 polymer ?
#
loop_
_entity_poly.entity_id
_entity_poly.type
_entity_poly.pdbx_seq_one_letter_code
_entity_poly.pdbx_strand_id
1 'polypeptide(L)'
;MLGRALGFSDPEVVRILKENFIPVVGDDWYQRRRKDEVGKFFRSVVDQTWKAGKWGANGGDNRQGIYCFTPSGRMLTEMKNIGNQPGELRRLLQGGVAAWNRLPVEERRPGAVTVPEVAFDPGYHRPVPPGALVLRQYQRGLQRAADGTLEAHDFSFGKAPVWAQRDRAWILADEWKALVPAKPTAGATVDVPAPLKRRLLRHHFVEALVGEPGVWTPEQIRSERFTLTVESVTASTLQYRLEGSVLLSTEADPAAARCGLQGNLAGLATYDRAKGSFTRFDLVLVADCWGALNPHNPVSREGRNPVGWAFELGTGADVDAVPPQGARMLQPYLNP
;
A
#
# COMPACT_ATOMS: atom_id res chain seq x y z
N MET A 1 8.68 3.75 -2.32
CA MET A 1 9.41 5.01 -1.99
C MET A 1 10.52 4.70 -0.97
N LEU A 2 11.70 4.30 -1.44
CA LEU A 2 12.80 3.96 -0.55
C LEU A 2 13.44 5.21 0.03
N GLY A 3 13.76 5.15 1.32
CA GLY A 3 14.56 6.17 1.99
C GLY A 3 13.81 7.28 2.71
N ARG A 4 12.49 7.50 2.49
CA ARG A 4 11.73 8.46 3.33
C ARG A 4 11.81 8.12 4.82
N ALA A 5 11.80 6.83 5.11
CA ALA A 5 12.13 6.27 6.41
C ALA A 5 13.35 6.93 7.06
N LEU A 6 14.47 7.09 6.33
CA LEU A 6 15.73 7.64 6.87
C LEU A 6 15.56 9.07 7.37
N GLY A 7 14.89 9.93 6.61
CA GLY A 7 14.64 11.31 7.02
C GLY A 7 13.64 11.41 8.17
N PHE A 8 12.53 10.67 8.10
CA PHE A 8 11.45 10.75 9.08
C PHE A 8 11.67 9.90 10.34
N SER A 9 12.75 9.11 10.41
CA SER A 9 13.22 8.45 11.63
C SER A 9 14.32 9.22 12.35
N ASP A 10 14.84 10.32 11.77
CA ASP A 10 15.84 11.17 12.42
C ASP A 10 15.21 11.86 13.65
N PRO A 11 15.75 11.70 14.87
CA PRO A 11 15.13 12.22 16.09
C PRO A 11 14.93 13.73 16.08
N GLU A 12 15.83 14.47 15.43
CA GLU A 12 15.76 15.93 15.35
C GLU A 12 14.70 16.36 14.32
N VAL A 13 14.57 15.65 13.20
CA VAL A 13 13.43 15.84 12.28
C VAL A 13 12.10 15.61 13.00
N VAL A 14 11.99 14.50 13.75
CA VAL A 14 10.79 14.18 14.52
C VAL A 14 10.47 15.27 15.54
N ARG A 15 11.48 15.77 16.25
CA ARG A 15 11.34 16.85 17.23
C ARG A 15 10.81 18.14 16.57
N ILE A 16 11.45 18.60 15.49
CA ILE A 16 11.04 19.81 14.77
C ILE A 16 9.58 19.68 14.28
N LEU A 17 9.22 18.54 13.70
CA LEU A 17 7.86 18.27 13.22
C LEU A 17 6.84 18.35 14.35
N LYS A 18 7.10 17.69 15.50
CA LYS A 18 6.18 17.65 16.63
C LYS A 18 5.97 19.03 17.28
N GLU A 19 7.01 19.84 17.34
CA GLU A 19 6.96 21.14 18.00
C GLU A 19 6.40 22.26 17.13
N ASN A 20 6.56 22.17 15.80
CA ASN A 20 6.33 23.33 14.91
C ASN A 20 5.36 23.09 13.75
N PHE A 21 4.96 21.84 13.49
CA PHE A 21 4.20 21.49 12.29
C PHE A 21 2.99 20.59 12.59
N ILE A 22 2.01 20.65 11.70
CA ILE A 22 0.96 19.62 11.57
C ILE A 22 1.35 18.76 10.37
N PRO A 23 1.95 17.57 10.58
CA PRO A 23 2.39 16.73 9.47
C PRO A 23 1.19 16.08 8.77
N VAL A 24 1.13 16.24 7.45
CA VAL A 24 0.13 15.59 6.59
C VAL A 24 0.82 14.82 5.49
N VAL A 25 0.37 13.60 5.23
CA VAL A 25 0.85 12.78 4.11
C VAL A 25 -0.30 12.55 3.14
N GLY A 26 -0.04 12.82 1.87
CA GLY A 26 -0.97 12.56 0.77
C GLY A 26 -0.27 11.83 -0.36
N ASP A 27 -1.02 10.99 -1.06
CA ASP A 27 -0.57 10.36 -2.29
C ASP A 27 -0.73 11.35 -3.47
N ASP A 28 0.40 11.75 -4.05
CA ASP A 28 0.46 12.65 -5.23
C ASP A 28 -0.54 12.22 -6.32
N TRP A 29 -0.67 10.92 -6.55
CA TRP A 29 -1.52 10.41 -7.63
C TRP A 29 -2.98 10.81 -7.45
N TYR A 30 -3.49 10.78 -6.22
CA TYR A 30 -4.84 11.22 -5.87
C TYR A 30 -4.93 12.75 -5.81
N GLN A 31 -4.03 13.40 -5.06
CA GLN A 31 -4.17 14.81 -4.74
C GLN A 31 -4.11 15.71 -5.98
N ARG A 32 -3.24 15.39 -6.94
CA ARG A 32 -3.15 16.21 -8.17
C ARG A 32 -4.35 16.04 -9.09
N ARG A 33 -5.07 14.91 -9.02
CA ARG A 33 -6.13 14.55 -9.97
C ARG A 33 -7.55 14.79 -9.48
N ARG A 34 -7.79 14.72 -8.15
CA ARG A 34 -9.11 14.99 -7.57
C ARG A 34 -9.57 16.43 -7.85
N LYS A 35 -10.85 16.61 -8.15
CA LYS A 35 -11.45 17.89 -8.58
C LYS A 35 -12.15 18.64 -7.46
N ASP A 36 -12.27 18.04 -6.28
CA ASP A 36 -12.79 18.69 -5.08
C ASP A 36 -11.83 19.76 -4.51
N GLU A 37 -12.27 20.41 -3.44
CA GLU A 37 -11.54 21.49 -2.78
C GLU A 37 -10.19 21.04 -2.22
N VAL A 38 -10.04 19.79 -1.78
CA VAL A 38 -8.74 19.27 -1.31
C VAL A 38 -7.74 19.22 -2.47
N GLY A 39 -8.16 18.74 -3.64
CA GLY A 39 -7.30 18.74 -4.83
C GLY A 39 -6.99 20.14 -5.33
N LYS A 40 -7.99 21.04 -5.33
CA LYS A 40 -7.78 22.45 -5.71
C LYS A 40 -6.78 23.12 -4.79
N PHE A 41 -6.92 22.93 -3.48
CA PHE A 41 -6.00 23.45 -2.47
C PHE A 41 -4.59 22.87 -2.64
N PHE A 42 -4.45 21.55 -2.79
CA PHE A 42 -3.14 20.96 -3.03
C PHE A 42 -2.48 21.54 -4.28
N ARG A 43 -3.23 21.68 -5.38
CA ARG A 43 -2.72 22.29 -6.61
C ARG A 43 -2.32 23.76 -6.41
N SER A 44 -3.11 24.57 -5.70
CA SER A 44 -2.77 25.97 -5.45
C SER A 44 -1.50 26.14 -4.61
N VAL A 45 -1.22 25.21 -3.69
CA VAL A 45 0.03 25.16 -2.92
C VAL A 45 1.22 24.85 -3.85
N VAL A 46 1.16 23.74 -4.59
CA VAL A 46 2.31 23.28 -5.41
C VAL A 46 2.51 24.11 -6.69
N ASP A 47 1.52 24.89 -7.10
CA ASP A 47 1.65 25.83 -8.22
C ASP A 47 2.41 27.11 -7.80
N GLN A 48 2.80 27.26 -6.52
CA GLN A 48 3.72 28.30 -6.03
C GLN A 48 5.20 27.86 -6.06
N THR A 49 5.47 26.62 -6.47
CA THR A 49 6.83 26.04 -6.47
C THR A 49 7.74 26.69 -7.51
N TRP A 50 9.04 26.38 -7.49
CA TRP A 50 9.98 26.76 -8.56
C TRP A 50 9.57 26.24 -9.96
N LYS A 51 8.63 25.28 -9.99
CA LYS A 51 7.99 24.72 -11.19
C LYS A 51 6.64 25.35 -11.53
N ALA A 52 6.24 26.44 -10.87
CA ALA A 52 5.06 27.21 -11.23
C ALA A 52 4.98 27.46 -12.74
N GLY A 53 3.84 27.14 -13.36
CA GLY A 53 3.62 27.29 -14.81
C GLY A 53 4.39 26.30 -15.71
N LYS A 54 5.19 25.39 -15.13
CA LYS A 54 5.98 24.37 -15.86
C LYS A 54 5.41 22.96 -15.69
N TRP A 55 4.26 22.84 -15.03
CA TRP A 55 3.53 21.59 -14.93
C TRP A 55 2.76 21.34 -16.23
N GLY A 56 2.86 20.14 -16.78
CA GLY A 56 2.12 19.73 -17.96
C GLY A 56 0.62 19.99 -17.81
N ALA A 57 -0.01 20.43 -18.91
CA ALA A 57 -1.45 20.61 -18.99
C ALA A 57 -2.16 19.32 -18.51
N ASN A 58 -3.25 19.47 -17.76
CA ASN A 58 -4.04 18.38 -17.17
C ASN A 58 -3.39 17.65 -15.98
N GLY A 59 -2.37 18.25 -15.36
CA GLY A 59 -1.83 17.75 -14.10
C GLY A 59 -1.10 16.42 -14.24
N GLY A 60 -0.58 16.08 -15.43
CA GLY A 60 0.09 14.81 -15.74
C GLY A 60 1.41 14.58 -14.99
N ASP A 61 2.16 15.65 -14.71
CA ASP A 61 3.46 15.60 -14.05
C ASP A 61 3.37 15.19 -12.59
N ASN A 62 4.37 14.44 -12.11
CA ASN A 62 4.51 14.16 -10.68
C ASN A 62 4.73 15.44 -9.88
N ARG A 63 3.93 15.66 -8.83
CA ARG A 63 4.09 16.76 -7.88
C ARG A 63 4.54 16.22 -6.52
N GLN A 64 5.39 15.18 -6.57
CA GLN A 64 5.99 14.60 -5.39
C GLN A 64 7.01 15.57 -4.77
N GLY A 65 6.87 15.83 -3.48
CA GLY A 65 7.75 16.71 -2.74
C GLY A 65 7.45 16.72 -1.25
N ILE A 66 8.18 17.56 -0.54
CA ILE A 66 7.90 17.95 0.84
C ILE A 66 7.69 19.46 0.81
N TYR A 67 6.55 19.90 1.35
CA TYR A 67 6.09 21.28 1.30
C TYR A 67 5.79 21.75 2.72
N CYS A 68 6.33 22.89 3.11
CA CYS A 68 5.92 23.62 4.30
C CYS A 68 5.13 24.83 3.83
N PHE A 69 3.89 24.95 4.28
CA PHE A 69 2.99 26.03 3.90
C PHE A 69 2.11 26.41 5.09
N THR A 70 1.59 27.62 5.05
CA THR A 70 0.66 28.15 6.07
C THR A 70 -0.72 27.51 5.96
N PRO A 71 -1.61 27.64 6.96
CA PRO A 71 -2.99 27.15 6.86
C PRO A 71 -3.78 27.70 5.65
N SER A 72 -3.43 28.88 5.13
CA SER A 72 -4.06 29.47 3.95
C SER A 72 -3.49 28.94 2.62
N GLY A 73 -2.49 28.06 2.68
CA GLY A 73 -1.83 27.49 1.50
C GLY A 73 -0.67 28.34 0.98
N ARG A 74 -0.26 29.42 1.66
CA ARG A 74 0.94 30.17 1.28
C ARG A 74 2.19 29.32 1.51
N MET A 75 2.99 29.12 0.46
CA MET A 75 4.24 28.37 0.53
C MET A 75 5.27 29.07 1.42
N LEU A 76 5.97 28.31 2.25
CA LEU A 76 7.09 28.78 3.08
C LEU A 76 8.42 28.23 2.58
N THR A 77 8.49 26.91 2.39
CA THR A 77 9.65 26.20 1.87
C THR A 77 9.23 24.92 1.18
N GLU A 78 10.02 24.46 0.22
CA GLU A 78 9.75 23.23 -0.51
C GLU A 78 11.05 22.54 -0.91
N MET A 79 10.98 21.22 -1.08
CA MET A 79 12.03 20.52 -1.82
C MET A 79 11.51 19.21 -2.41
N LYS A 80 12.04 18.87 -3.59
CA LYS A 80 11.70 17.65 -4.29
C LYS A 80 12.50 16.46 -3.74
N ASN A 81 11.81 15.42 -3.30
CA ASN A 81 12.37 14.07 -3.06
C ASN A 81 13.56 13.96 -2.08
N ILE A 82 13.61 14.78 -1.04
CA ILE A 82 14.72 14.78 -0.06
C ILE A 82 14.49 13.90 1.16
N GLY A 83 13.41 13.10 1.18
CA GLY A 83 13.03 12.34 2.36
C GLY A 83 14.09 11.32 2.81
N ASN A 84 15.07 11.02 1.97
CA ASN A 84 16.22 10.16 2.26
C ASN A 84 17.49 10.91 2.69
N GLN A 85 17.42 12.23 2.88
CA GLN A 85 18.54 13.09 3.27
C GLN A 85 18.18 13.86 4.56
N PRO A 86 18.43 13.28 5.74
CA PRO A 86 18.00 13.86 7.01
C PRO A 86 18.51 15.29 7.24
N GLY A 87 19.77 15.58 6.85
CA GLY A 87 20.34 16.92 6.98
C GLY A 87 19.62 17.97 6.13
N GLU A 88 19.30 17.62 4.88
CA GLU A 88 18.54 18.50 3.98
C GLU A 88 17.09 18.66 4.44
N LEU A 89 16.47 17.59 4.96
CA LEU A 89 15.13 17.66 5.54
C LEU A 89 15.10 18.58 6.76
N ARG A 90 16.10 18.50 7.65
CA ARG A 90 16.26 19.44 8.78
C ARG A 90 16.36 20.88 8.31
N ARG A 91 17.23 21.17 7.34
CA ARG A 91 17.41 22.52 6.78
C ARG A 91 16.10 23.06 6.19
N LEU A 92 15.37 22.24 5.45
CA LEU A 92 14.06 22.61 4.91
C LEU A 92 13.08 22.97 6.04
N LEU A 93 12.92 22.11 7.05
CA LEU A 93 11.99 22.35 8.14
C LEU A 93 12.36 23.61 8.95
N GLN A 94 13.64 23.78 9.27
CA GLN A 94 14.15 24.98 9.94
C GLN A 94 13.89 26.26 9.12
N GLY A 95 14.09 26.18 7.80
CA GLY A 95 13.73 27.26 6.88
C GLY A 95 12.24 27.60 6.94
N GLY A 96 11.38 26.59 6.98
CA GLY A 96 9.94 26.74 7.14
C GLY A 96 9.55 27.44 8.45
N VAL A 97 10.16 27.05 9.57
CA VAL A 97 9.96 27.71 10.88
C VAL A 97 10.42 29.17 10.86
N ALA A 98 11.61 29.43 10.30
CA ALA A 98 12.13 30.79 10.17
C ALA A 98 11.25 31.67 9.27
N ALA A 99 10.73 31.12 8.17
CA ALA A 99 9.79 31.80 7.29
C ALA A 99 8.45 32.08 7.98
N TRP A 100 7.91 31.10 8.72
CA TRP A 100 6.72 31.28 9.55
C TRP A 100 6.90 32.42 10.55
N ASN A 101 7.99 32.44 11.31
CA ASN A 101 8.23 33.45 12.35
C ASN A 101 8.35 34.89 11.81
N ARG A 102 8.64 35.05 10.51
CA ARG A 102 8.66 36.36 9.85
C ARG A 102 7.28 36.83 9.37
N LEU A 103 6.26 35.98 9.43
CA LEU A 103 4.90 36.37 9.03
C LEU A 103 4.26 37.33 10.04
N PRO A 104 3.37 38.23 9.57
CA PRO A 104 2.54 39.04 10.44
C PRO A 104 1.79 38.19 11.47
N VAL A 105 1.61 38.71 12.69
CA VAL A 105 0.91 38.02 13.79
C VAL A 105 -0.50 37.59 13.38
N GLU A 106 -1.18 38.42 12.57
CA GLU A 106 -2.53 38.16 12.06
C GLU A 106 -2.61 36.89 11.19
N GLU A 107 -1.55 36.52 10.46
CA GLU A 107 -1.48 35.28 9.68
C GLU A 107 -1.14 34.06 10.56
N ARG A 108 -0.60 34.29 11.76
CA ARG A 108 -0.09 33.23 12.66
C ARG A 108 -1.04 32.85 13.79
N ARG A 109 -1.99 33.72 14.12
CA ARG A 109 -2.90 33.49 15.25
C ARG A 109 -3.91 32.36 14.95
N PRO A 110 -4.38 31.62 15.97
CA PRO A 110 -5.49 30.69 15.81
C PRO A 110 -6.70 31.38 15.16
N GLY A 111 -7.36 30.71 14.22
CA GLY A 111 -8.51 31.26 13.49
C GLY A 111 -8.15 32.25 12.37
N ALA A 112 -6.87 32.44 12.02
CA ALA A 112 -6.47 33.25 10.87
C ALA A 112 -7.02 32.75 9.53
N VAL A 113 -7.45 31.48 9.47
CA VAL A 113 -8.06 30.85 8.29
C VAL A 113 -9.27 30.06 8.72
N THR A 114 -10.36 30.20 7.96
CA THR A 114 -11.55 29.33 8.08
C THR A 114 -11.44 28.20 7.08
N VAL A 115 -11.46 26.96 7.56
CA VAL A 115 -11.49 25.77 6.71
C VAL A 115 -12.97 25.41 6.48
N PRO A 116 -13.48 25.47 5.24
CA PRO A 116 -14.86 25.08 4.97
C PRO A 116 -15.03 23.57 5.08
N GLU A 117 -16.27 23.12 5.30
CA GLU A 117 -16.60 21.72 5.01
C GLU A 117 -16.45 21.46 3.51
N VAL A 118 -15.82 20.33 3.17
CA VAL A 118 -15.52 19.96 1.79
C VAL A 118 -16.19 18.64 1.44
N ALA A 119 -16.85 18.60 0.29
CA ALA A 119 -17.30 17.36 -0.31
C ALA A 119 -16.11 16.61 -0.92
N PHE A 120 -16.14 15.28 -0.85
CA PHE A 120 -15.14 14.43 -1.47
C PHE A 120 -15.45 14.20 -2.95
N ASP A 121 -14.42 14.23 -3.79
CA ASP A 121 -14.51 13.79 -5.18
C ASP A 121 -14.79 12.27 -5.22
N PRO A 122 -15.98 11.83 -5.67
CA PRO A 122 -16.34 10.42 -5.70
C PRO A 122 -15.41 9.60 -6.63
N GLY A 123 -14.80 10.26 -7.62
CA GLY A 123 -13.83 9.64 -8.53
C GLY A 123 -12.51 9.30 -7.84
N TYR A 124 -12.20 9.87 -6.68
CA TYR A 124 -10.94 9.65 -5.94
C TYR A 124 -11.13 9.25 -4.48
N HIS A 125 -12.36 9.31 -3.96
CA HIS A 125 -12.72 8.72 -2.67
C HIS A 125 -12.75 7.18 -2.77
N ARG A 126 -12.11 6.50 -1.82
CA ARG A 126 -11.93 5.04 -1.81
C ARG A 126 -12.28 4.46 -0.44
N PRO A 127 -13.54 4.59 0.02
CA PRO A 127 -13.92 4.00 1.28
C PRO A 127 -13.84 2.47 1.18
N VAL A 128 -13.66 1.81 2.33
CA VAL A 128 -13.77 0.35 2.42
C VAL A 128 -15.15 -0.06 1.90
N PRO A 129 -15.24 -1.02 0.97
CA PRO A 129 -16.53 -1.48 0.46
C PRO A 129 -17.41 -2.02 1.58
N PRO A 130 -18.73 -1.76 1.55
CA PRO A 130 -19.64 -2.22 2.60
C PRO A 130 -19.53 -3.72 2.87
N GLY A 131 -19.32 -4.08 4.13
CA GLY A 131 -19.22 -5.49 4.57
C GLY A 131 -17.96 -6.23 4.12
N ALA A 132 -16.99 -5.54 3.51
CA ALA A 132 -15.71 -6.14 3.19
C ALA A 132 -14.87 -6.40 4.45
N LEU A 133 -14.09 -7.48 4.44
CA LEU A 133 -13.00 -7.67 5.39
C LEU A 133 -11.77 -6.90 4.89
N VAL A 134 -11.10 -6.21 5.80
CA VAL A 134 -9.81 -5.58 5.53
C VAL A 134 -8.71 -6.51 6.03
N LEU A 135 -7.80 -6.90 5.15
CA LEU A 135 -6.56 -7.55 5.53
C LEU A 135 -5.43 -6.52 5.56
N ARG A 136 -4.60 -6.55 6.60
CA ARG A 136 -3.30 -5.88 6.59
C ARG A 136 -2.32 -6.76 5.85
N GLN A 137 -1.65 -6.21 4.84
CA GLN A 137 -0.63 -6.90 4.07
C GLN A 137 0.75 -6.41 4.51
N TYR A 138 1.67 -7.36 4.65
CA TYR A 138 3.09 -7.13 4.86
C TYR A 138 3.87 -7.87 3.78
N GLN A 139 4.95 -7.26 3.28
CA GLN A 139 5.85 -7.90 2.32
C GLN A 139 7.30 -7.70 2.76
N ARG A 140 8.13 -8.75 2.66
CA ARG A 140 9.56 -8.68 2.99
C ARG A 140 10.40 -9.51 2.01
N GLY A 141 11.59 -9.01 1.68
CA GLY A 141 12.60 -9.81 0.99
C GLY A 141 13.12 -10.91 1.92
N LEU A 142 13.27 -12.11 1.40
CA LEU A 142 13.81 -13.26 2.12
C LEU A 142 15.12 -13.73 1.46
N GLN A 143 15.93 -14.47 2.20
CA GLN A 143 17.08 -15.20 1.66
C GLN A 143 17.02 -16.66 2.11
N ARG A 144 17.67 -17.53 1.34
CA ARG A 144 17.84 -18.94 1.70
C ARG A 144 19.11 -19.07 2.50
N ALA A 145 19.00 -19.55 3.73
CA ALA A 145 20.14 -19.93 4.55
C ALA A 145 20.79 -21.21 4.01
N ALA A 146 21.99 -21.54 4.52
CA ALA A 146 22.77 -22.70 4.08
C ALA A 146 22.04 -24.04 4.30
N ASP A 147 21.17 -24.11 5.31
CA ASP A 147 20.34 -25.29 5.63
C ASP A 147 19.03 -25.35 4.82
N GLY A 148 18.82 -24.39 3.90
CA GLY A 148 17.61 -24.30 3.08
C GLY A 148 16.43 -23.58 3.75
N THR A 149 16.57 -23.15 5.01
CA THR A 149 15.54 -22.33 5.67
C THR A 149 15.47 -20.93 5.07
N LEU A 150 14.33 -20.25 5.28
CA LEU A 150 14.14 -18.88 4.84
C LEU A 150 14.26 -17.93 6.02
N GLU A 151 15.05 -16.90 5.85
CA GLU A 151 15.20 -15.82 6.81
C GLU A 151 14.97 -14.45 6.16
N ALA A 152 14.72 -13.45 6.99
CA ALA A 152 14.62 -12.08 6.52
C ALA A 152 15.93 -11.65 5.84
N HIS A 153 15.82 -11.10 4.63
CA HIS A 153 16.96 -10.50 3.95
C HIS A 153 16.97 -8.99 4.20
N ASP A 154 17.89 -8.55 5.04
CA ASP A 154 18.13 -7.14 5.28
C ASP A 154 19.13 -6.62 4.24
N PHE A 155 18.59 -5.94 3.21
CA PHE A 155 19.38 -5.34 2.14
C PHE A 155 19.09 -3.86 1.99
N SER A 156 19.99 -3.16 1.31
CA SER A 156 19.80 -1.76 0.95
C SER A 156 19.64 -1.62 -0.56
N PHE A 157 18.75 -0.75 -0.97
CA PHE A 157 18.64 -0.30 -2.35
C PHE A 157 19.26 1.11 -2.44
N GLY A 158 20.46 1.19 -3.00
CA GLY A 158 21.31 2.38 -2.86
C GLY A 158 21.69 2.61 -1.39
N LYS A 159 21.45 3.81 -0.86
CA LYS A 159 21.72 4.16 0.54
C LYS A 159 20.56 3.84 1.50
N ALA A 160 19.44 3.33 0.99
CA ALA A 160 18.22 3.15 1.76
C ALA A 160 18.03 1.68 2.14
N PRO A 161 17.88 1.36 3.44
CA PRO A 161 17.50 0.01 3.84
C PRO A 161 16.09 -0.30 3.33
N VAL A 162 15.89 -1.54 2.92
CA VAL A 162 14.59 -2.05 2.48
C VAL A 162 13.95 -2.76 3.66
N TRP A 163 12.91 -2.14 4.23
CA TRP A 163 12.15 -2.72 5.33
C TRP A 163 10.93 -3.49 4.84
N ALA A 164 10.18 -4.09 5.78
CA ALA A 164 8.89 -4.67 5.48
C ALA A 164 7.94 -3.60 4.89
N GLN A 165 7.40 -3.87 3.72
CA GLN A 165 6.41 -3.02 3.07
C GLN A 165 5.02 -3.33 3.62
N ARG A 166 4.11 -2.35 3.55
CA ARG A 166 2.75 -2.46 4.09
C ARG A 166 1.75 -2.05 3.03
N ASP A 167 0.67 -2.82 2.92
CA ASP A 167 -0.51 -2.47 2.15
C ASP A 167 -1.77 -3.02 2.84
N ARG A 168 -2.93 -2.89 2.22
CA ARG A 168 -4.18 -3.50 2.65
C ARG A 168 -4.75 -4.29 1.49
N ALA A 169 -5.55 -5.30 1.78
CA ALA A 169 -6.38 -5.98 0.80
C ALA A 169 -7.84 -5.97 1.28
N TRP A 170 -8.78 -5.91 0.34
CA TRP A 170 -10.18 -6.09 0.65
C TRP A 170 -10.64 -7.47 0.19
N ILE A 171 -11.30 -8.20 1.08
CA ILE A 171 -12.15 -9.35 0.71
C ILE A 171 -13.59 -8.86 0.74
N LEU A 172 -14.25 -8.82 -0.42
CA LEU A 172 -15.60 -8.29 -0.53
C LEU A 172 -16.62 -9.18 0.18
N ALA A 173 -17.77 -8.60 0.53
CA ALA A 173 -18.81 -9.27 1.31
C ALA A 173 -19.20 -10.63 0.74
N ASP A 174 -19.49 -10.69 -0.56
CA ASP A 174 -19.91 -11.93 -1.20
C ASP A 174 -18.75 -12.92 -1.37
N GLU A 175 -17.51 -12.43 -1.49
CA GLU A 175 -16.31 -13.25 -1.61
C GLU A 175 -16.04 -14.03 -0.31
N TRP A 176 -16.00 -13.36 0.85
CA TRP A 176 -15.74 -14.08 2.10
C TRP A 176 -16.94 -14.94 2.53
N LYS A 177 -18.18 -14.53 2.23
CA LYS A 177 -19.36 -15.36 2.50
C LYS A 177 -19.33 -16.66 1.71
N ALA A 178 -18.86 -16.62 0.47
CA ALA A 178 -18.71 -17.82 -0.37
C ALA A 178 -17.64 -18.80 0.17
N LEU A 179 -16.75 -18.37 1.06
CA LEU A 179 -15.81 -19.26 1.76
C LEU A 179 -16.46 -20.07 2.89
N VAL A 180 -17.69 -19.74 3.30
CA VAL A 180 -18.40 -20.39 4.41
C VAL A 180 -19.44 -21.37 3.83
N PRO A 181 -19.22 -22.69 3.91
CA PRO A 181 -20.18 -23.67 3.42
C PRO A 181 -21.51 -23.56 4.17
N ALA A 182 -22.63 -23.74 3.47
CA ALA A 182 -23.96 -23.79 4.08
C ALA A 182 -24.11 -24.95 5.10
N LYS A 183 -23.41 -26.07 4.85
CA LYS A 183 -23.35 -27.25 5.73
C LYS A 183 -21.89 -27.63 5.96
N PRO A 184 -21.18 -26.96 6.89
CA PRO A 184 -19.75 -27.20 7.10
C PRO A 184 -19.53 -28.55 7.78
N THR A 185 -18.67 -29.38 7.21
CA THR A 185 -18.19 -30.64 7.78
C THR A 185 -16.67 -30.63 7.79
N ALA A 186 -16.05 -31.18 8.84
CA ALA A 186 -14.59 -31.32 8.88
C ALA A 186 -14.10 -32.12 7.65
N GLY A 187 -12.98 -31.68 7.07
CA GLY A 187 -12.43 -32.20 5.82
C GLY A 187 -13.10 -31.68 4.54
N ALA A 188 -14.22 -30.96 4.62
CA ALA A 188 -14.82 -30.33 3.44
C ALA A 188 -13.89 -29.26 2.88
N THR A 189 -13.80 -29.20 1.55
CA THR A 189 -12.99 -28.21 0.84
C THR A 189 -13.87 -27.23 0.08
N VAL A 190 -13.39 -25.99 -0.01
CA VAL A 190 -13.98 -24.90 -0.80
C VAL A 190 -12.88 -24.32 -1.67
N ASP A 191 -13.11 -24.22 -2.98
CA ASP A 191 -12.22 -23.44 -3.85
C ASP A 191 -12.43 -21.95 -3.54
N VAL A 192 -11.34 -21.21 -3.37
CA VAL A 192 -11.43 -19.78 -3.13
C VAL A 192 -12.08 -19.11 -4.36
N PRO A 193 -13.09 -18.23 -4.20
CA PRO A 193 -13.80 -17.62 -5.31
C PRO A 193 -12.86 -16.96 -6.32
N ALA A 194 -13.13 -17.15 -7.61
CA ALA A 194 -12.30 -16.61 -8.68
C ALA A 194 -12.04 -15.09 -8.57
N PRO A 195 -13.05 -14.24 -8.28
CA PRO A 195 -12.80 -12.79 -8.09
C PRO A 195 -11.78 -12.50 -6.99
N LEU A 196 -11.85 -13.23 -5.86
CA LEU A 196 -10.88 -13.08 -4.77
C LEU A 196 -9.48 -13.55 -5.18
N LYS A 197 -9.36 -14.70 -5.86
CA LYS A 197 -8.08 -15.18 -6.42
C LYS A 197 -7.46 -14.13 -7.34
N ARG A 198 -8.23 -13.65 -8.33
CA ARG A 198 -7.75 -12.65 -9.30
C ARG A 198 -7.34 -11.34 -8.64
N ARG A 199 -8.10 -10.86 -7.64
CA ARG A 199 -7.76 -9.67 -6.84
C ARG A 199 -6.39 -9.82 -6.17
N LEU A 200 -6.19 -10.92 -5.45
CA LEU A 200 -4.94 -11.22 -4.76
C LEU A 200 -3.78 -11.32 -5.76
N LEU A 201 -3.95 -12.09 -6.82
CA LEU A 201 -2.92 -12.35 -7.83
C LEU A 201 -2.50 -11.08 -8.56
N ARG A 202 -3.46 -10.25 -8.99
CA ARG A 202 -3.18 -9.09 -9.83
C ARG A 202 -2.66 -7.89 -9.07
N HIS A 203 -3.09 -7.71 -7.81
CA HIS A 203 -2.87 -6.47 -7.06
C HIS A 203 -2.08 -6.65 -5.77
N HIS A 204 -2.04 -7.84 -5.18
CA HIS A 204 -1.41 -8.08 -3.88
C HIS A 204 -0.16 -8.95 -3.97
N PHE A 205 -0.13 -9.90 -4.91
CA PHE A 205 1.04 -10.74 -5.19
C PHE A 205 1.93 -10.07 -6.24
N VAL A 206 2.29 -8.83 -5.93
CA VAL A 206 3.19 -7.98 -6.70
C VAL A 206 4.40 -7.65 -5.85
N GLU A 207 5.57 -7.65 -6.46
CA GLU A 207 6.83 -7.36 -5.78
C GLU A 207 6.95 -5.84 -5.59
N ALA A 208 6.73 -5.34 -4.36
CA ALA A 208 6.74 -3.91 -4.01
C ALA A 208 7.88 -3.47 -3.07
N LEU A 209 8.96 -4.25 -2.92
CA LEU A 209 10.14 -3.92 -2.09
C LEU A 209 10.82 -2.64 -2.55
N VAL A 210 10.82 -2.37 -3.87
CA VAL A 210 11.47 -1.22 -4.49
C VAL A 210 10.54 -0.55 -5.49
N GLY A 211 10.32 0.75 -5.32
CA GLY A 211 9.48 1.54 -6.23
C GLY A 211 7.99 1.32 -6.03
N GLU A 212 7.20 1.57 -7.07
CA GLU A 212 5.76 1.30 -7.11
C GLU A 212 5.51 0.11 -8.06
N PRO A 213 4.94 -1.02 -7.58
CA PRO A 213 4.76 -2.21 -8.39
C PRO A 213 3.83 -1.97 -9.59
N GLY A 214 4.02 -2.76 -10.64
CA GLY A 214 3.02 -2.90 -11.70
C GLY A 214 1.84 -3.77 -11.24
N VAL A 215 0.89 -4.01 -12.13
CA VAL A 215 -0.23 -4.96 -11.90
C VAL A 215 -0.17 -6.08 -12.94
N TRP A 216 -0.50 -7.30 -12.55
CA TRP A 216 -0.57 -8.42 -13.49
C TRP A 216 -1.83 -8.31 -14.35
N THR A 217 -1.72 -8.66 -15.62
CA THR A 217 -2.90 -8.84 -16.49
C THR A 217 -3.48 -10.25 -16.29
N PRO A 218 -4.77 -10.47 -16.60
CA PRO A 218 -5.38 -11.80 -16.51
C PRO A 218 -4.60 -12.86 -17.32
N GLU A 219 -4.06 -12.49 -18.47
CA GLU A 219 -3.30 -13.36 -19.36
C GLU A 219 -1.93 -13.72 -18.81
N GLN A 220 -1.44 -13.04 -17.76
CA GLN A 220 -0.15 -13.33 -17.11
C GLN A 220 -0.27 -14.32 -15.96
N ILE A 221 -1.49 -14.74 -15.64
CA ILE A 221 -1.74 -15.78 -14.64
C ILE A 221 -1.64 -17.14 -15.32
N ARG A 222 -0.58 -17.89 -15.02
CA ARG A 222 -0.28 -19.18 -15.66
C ARG A 222 -0.92 -20.34 -14.93
N SER A 223 -0.89 -20.31 -13.60
CA SER A 223 -1.60 -21.27 -12.77
C SER A 223 -1.95 -20.65 -11.41
N GLU A 224 -3.09 -21.08 -10.88
CA GLU A 224 -3.59 -20.71 -9.57
C GLU A 224 -4.36 -21.88 -8.96
N ARG A 225 -4.08 -22.22 -7.71
CA ARG A 225 -4.88 -23.17 -6.92
C ARG A 225 -4.94 -22.68 -5.49
N PHE A 226 -6.14 -22.42 -4.97
CA PHE A 226 -6.33 -21.88 -3.63
C PHE A 226 -7.51 -22.65 -3.02
N THR A 227 -7.23 -23.47 -2.00
CA THR A 227 -8.22 -24.36 -1.40
C THR A 227 -8.31 -24.08 0.09
N LEU A 228 -9.53 -23.82 0.56
CA LEU A 228 -9.85 -23.70 1.97
C LEU A 228 -10.45 -25.02 2.46
N THR A 229 -9.82 -25.64 3.45
CA THR A 229 -10.27 -26.88 4.09
C THR A 229 -10.85 -26.56 5.46
N VAL A 230 -12.04 -27.08 5.76
CA VAL A 230 -12.63 -27.01 7.10
C VAL A 230 -11.89 -27.99 8.00
N GLU A 231 -11.11 -27.49 8.95
CA GLU A 231 -10.33 -28.32 9.89
C GLU A 231 -11.18 -28.75 11.08
N SER A 232 -11.97 -27.85 11.64
CA SER A 232 -12.85 -28.16 12.77
C SER A 232 -14.18 -27.40 12.70
N VAL A 233 -15.22 -28.06 13.19
CA VAL A 233 -16.58 -27.53 13.27
C VAL A 233 -17.05 -27.64 14.71
N THR A 234 -17.36 -26.51 15.33
CA THR A 234 -17.99 -26.46 16.65
C THR A 234 -19.30 -25.69 16.58
N ALA A 235 -20.04 -25.66 17.69
CA ALA A 235 -21.25 -24.85 17.83
C ALA A 235 -20.96 -23.34 17.68
N SER A 236 -19.77 -22.88 18.09
CA SER A 236 -19.39 -21.47 18.10
C SER A 236 -18.54 -21.05 16.90
N THR A 237 -17.69 -21.94 16.37
CA THR A 237 -16.66 -21.57 15.40
C THR A 237 -16.48 -22.60 14.29
N LEU A 238 -15.96 -22.12 13.16
CA LEU A 238 -15.38 -22.93 12.11
C LEU A 238 -13.90 -22.55 11.99
N GLN A 239 -13.02 -23.55 12.01
CA GLN A 239 -11.60 -23.33 11.74
C GLN A 239 -11.26 -23.87 10.36
N TYR A 240 -10.41 -23.13 9.67
CA TYR A 240 -10.01 -23.44 8.31
C TYR A 240 -8.50 -23.40 8.16
N ARG A 241 -8.01 -24.25 7.26
CA ARG A 241 -6.68 -24.17 6.69
C ARG A 241 -6.78 -23.79 5.22
N LEU A 242 -6.02 -22.79 4.81
CA LEU A 242 -5.91 -22.35 3.42
C LEU A 242 -4.59 -22.88 2.87
N GLU A 243 -4.60 -23.42 1.66
CA GLU A 243 -3.40 -23.84 0.93
C GLU A 243 -3.50 -23.46 -0.53
N GLY A 244 -2.35 -23.25 -1.16
CA GLY A 244 -2.35 -22.98 -2.58
C GLY A 244 -0.99 -22.84 -3.21
N SER A 245 -1.03 -22.65 -4.53
CA SER A 245 0.13 -22.37 -5.36
C SER A 245 -0.23 -21.39 -6.47
N VAL A 246 0.79 -20.67 -6.93
CA VAL A 246 0.66 -19.63 -7.94
C VAL A 246 1.88 -19.65 -8.87
N LEU A 247 1.61 -19.42 -10.15
CA LEU A 247 2.61 -19.02 -11.14
C LEU A 247 2.10 -17.83 -11.97
N LEU A 248 2.86 -16.74 -11.90
CA LEU A 248 2.65 -15.53 -12.68
C LEU A 248 3.88 -15.30 -13.56
N SER A 249 3.69 -14.97 -14.83
CA SER A 249 4.79 -14.61 -15.72
C SER A 249 4.34 -13.68 -16.85
N THR A 250 5.20 -12.73 -17.20
CA THR A 250 4.93 -11.78 -18.29
C THR A 250 4.79 -12.48 -19.64
N GLU A 251 5.59 -13.51 -19.90
CA GLU A 251 5.57 -14.32 -21.13
C GLU A 251 4.87 -15.66 -20.89
N ALA A 252 4.33 -16.26 -21.95
CA ALA A 252 3.63 -17.55 -21.89
C ALA A 252 4.54 -18.69 -21.41
N ASP A 253 5.81 -18.66 -21.81
CA ASP A 253 6.85 -19.53 -21.27
C ASP A 253 7.49 -18.88 -20.02
N PRO A 254 7.27 -19.43 -18.81
CA PRO A 254 7.85 -18.90 -17.58
C PRO A 254 9.37 -18.98 -17.52
N ALA A 255 10.00 -19.87 -18.31
CA ALA A 255 11.46 -20.01 -18.35
C ALA A 255 12.12 -18.85 -19.14
N ALA A 256 11.46 -18.39 -20.20
CA ALA A 256 11.87 -17.22 -20.98
C ALA A 256 11.36 -15.89 -20.40
N ALA A 257 10.60 -15.92 -19.30
CA ALA A 257 9.90 -14.75 -18.84
C ALA A 257 10.82 -13.70 -18.20
N ARG A 258 10.69 -12.44 -18.62
CA ARG A 258 11.47 -11.32 -18.07
C ARG A 258 11.11 -11.01 -16.62
N CYS A 259 9.88 -11.29 -16.23
CA CYS A 259 9.37 -11.07 -14.88
C CYS A 259 8.36 -12.16 -14.50
N GLY A 260 8.40 -12.57 -13.24
CA GLY A 260 7.46 -13.56 -12.74
C GLY A 260 7.56 -13.78 -11.24
N LEU A 261 6.60 -14.58 -10.77
CA LEU A 261 6.45 -14.99 -9.39
C LEU A 261 5.98 -16.44 -9.39
N GLN A 262 6.66 -17.29 -8.62
CA GLN A 262 6.26 -18.68 -8.42
C GLN A 262 6.33 -19.02 -6.94
N GLY A 263 5.22 -19.49 -6.37
CA GLY A 263 5.17 -19.71 -4.93
C GLY A 263 4.03 -20.57 -4.44
N ASN A 264 4.06 -20.81 -3.14
CA ASN A 264 3.04 -21.52 -2.40
C ASN A 264 2.51 -20.65 -1.28
N LEU A 265 1.24 -20.83 -0.96
CA LEU A 265 0.58 -20.15 0.12
C LEU A 265 0.01 -21.13 1.14
N ALA A 266 -0.02 -20.67 2.39
CA ALA A 266 -0.64 -21.35 3.52
C ALA A 266 -1.37 -20.32 4.37
N GLY A 267 -2.42 -20.71 5.06
CA GLY A 267 -3.18 -19.80 5.90
C GLY A 267 -4.08 -20.48 6.90
N LEU A 268 -4.56 -19.69 7.85
CA LEU A 268 -5.48 -20.11 8.90
C LEU A 268 -6.61 -19.09 9.00
N ALA A 269 -7.84 -19.55 9.05
CA ALA A 269 -8.99 -18.67 9.27
C ALA A 269 -9.90 -19.21 10.37
N THR A 270 -10.57 -18.31 11.07
CA THR A 270 -11.58 -18.65 12.08
C THR A 270 -12.82 -17.83 11.82
N TYR A 271 -13.93 -18.52 11.59
CA TYR A 271 -15.26 -17.93 11.45
C TYR A 271 -16.01 -18.08 12.76
N ASP A 272 -16.51 -16.96 13.28
CA ASP A 272 -17.36 -16.90 14.46
C ASP A 272 -18.83 -16.94 14.01
N ARG A 273 -19.55 -17.98 14.41
CA ARG A 273 -20.93 -18.22 13.99
C ARG A 273 -21.91 -17.23 14.61
N ALA A 274 -21.63 -16.74 15.82
CA ALA A 274 -22.49 -15.78 16.50
C ALA A 274 -22.33 -14.37 15.88
N LYS A 275 -21.10 -14.00 15.54
CA LYS A 275 -20.80 -12.73 14.84
C LYS A 275 -21.13 -12.78 13.36
N GLY A 276 -21.26 -13.97 12.78
CA GLY A 276 -21.51 -14.15 11.36
C GLY A 276 -20.35 -13.69 10.47
N SER A 277 -19.11 -13.67 10.98
CA SER A 277 -17.94 -13.13 10.28
C SER A 277 -16.64 -13.84 10.68
N PHE A 278 -15.60 -13.68 9.88
CA PHE A 278 -14.25 -14.11 10.24
C PHE A 278 -13.67 -13.22 11.34
N THR A 279 -13.12 -13.85 12.38
CA THR A 279 -12.39 -13.18 13.48
C THR A 279 -10.89 -13.40 13.42
N ARG A 280 -10.44 -14.28 12.51
CA ARG A 280 -9.05 -14.50 12.15
C ARG A 280 -8.99 -14.83 10.66
N PHE A 281 -8.04 -14.23 9.96
CA PHE A 281 -7.77 -14.54 8.56
C PHE A 281 -6.29 -14.27 8.28
N ASP A 282 -5.48 -15.30 8.46
CA ASP A 282 -4.04 -15.26 8.24
C ASP A 282 -3.70 -15.96 6.94
N LEU A 283 -2.86 -15.34 6.12
CA LEU A 283 -2.37 -15.90 4.87
C LEU A 283 -0.90 -15.55 4.72
N VAL A 284 -0.09 -16.52 4.37
CA VAL A 284 1.32 -16.34 4.01
C VAL A 284 1.52 -16.87 2.60
N LEU A 285 2.14 -16.08 1.75
CA LEU A 285 2.69 -16.52 0.46
C LEU A 285 4.21 -16.41 0.54
N VAL A 286 4.89 -17.48 0.15
CA VAL A 286 6.33 -17.45 -0.12
C VAL A 286 6.53 -17.78 -1.57
N ALA A 287 7.19 -16.88 -2.30
CA ALA A 287 7.41 -17.04 -3.72
C ALA A 287 8.80 -16.59 -4.15
N ASP A 288 9.41 -17.31 -5.10
CA ASP A 288 10.56 -16.80 -5.84
C ASP A 288 10.08 -15.80 -6.88
N CYS A 289 10.65 -14.61 -6.84
CA CYS A 289 10.35 -13.50 -7.74
C CYS A 289 11.56 -13.14 -8.59
N TRP A 290 11.31 -12.69 -9.82
CA TRP A 290 12.36 -12.18 -10.71
C TRP A 290 11.84 -11.04 -11.59
N GLY A 291 12.76 -10.18 -12.01
CA GLY A 291 12.47 -9.03 -12.85
C GLY A 291 11.65 -7.94 -12.16
N ALA A 292 11.17 -6.98 -12.96
CA ALA A 292 10.31 -5.90 -12.51
C ALA A 292 9.10 -5.77 -13.44
N LEU A 293 7.90 -5.80 -12.85
CA LEU A 293 6.65 -5.70 -13.61
C LEU A 293 6.44 -4.29 -14.17
N ASN A 294 6.78 -3.27 -13.39
CA ASN A 294 6.83 -1.88 -13.83
C ASN A 294 8.20 -1.59 -14.47
N PRO A 295 8.29 -1.30 -15.78
CA PRO A 295 9.55 -1.06 -16.47
C PRO A 295 10.27 0.21 -16.02
N HIS A 296 9.58 1.12 -15.30
CA HIS A 296 10.19 2.31 -14.71
C HIS A 296 10.83 2.04 -13.35
N ASN A 297 10.61 0.87 -12.76
CA ASN A 297 11.28 0.47 -11.53
C ASN A 297 12.56 -0.29 -11.86
N PRO A 298 13.62 -0.07 -11.07
CA PRO A 298 14.77 -0.95 -11.10
C PRO A 298 14.38 -2.34 -10.59
N VAL A 299 15.07 -3.36 -11.07
CA VAL A 299 14.99 -4.71 -10.50
C VAL A 299 15.51 -4.62 -9.06
N SER A 300 14.70 -5.06 -8.10
CA SER A 300 15.03 -4.97 -6.68
C SER A 300 16.22 -5.86 -6.32
N ARG A 301 16.28 -7.06 -6.91
CA ARG A 301 17.36 -8.04 -6.75
C ARG A 301 17.54 -8.87 -8.03
N GLU A 302 18.78 -9.06 -8.46
CA GLU A 302 19.10 -9.86 -9.65
C GLU A 302 18.77 -11.35 -9.44
N GLY A 303 18.27 -12.00 -10.48
CA GLY A 303 17.91 -13.42 -10.44
C GLY A 303 16.59 -13.72 -9.74
N ARG A 304 16.37 -15.00 -9.44
CA ARG A 304 15.20 -15.50 -8.71
C ARG A 304 15.47 -15.49 -7.23
N ASN A 305 14.67 -14.72 -6.48
CA ASN A 305 14.89 -14.57 -5.06
C ASN A 305 13.59 -14.67 -4.26
N PRO A 306 13.59 -15.28 -3.07
CA PRO A 306 12.37 -15.50 -2.31
C PRO A 306 11.87 -14.21 -1.66
N VAL A 307 10.56 -14.01 -1.72
CA VAL A 307 9.84 -12.90 -1.12
C VAL A 307 8.67 -13.49 -0.33
N GLY A 308 8.43 -12.94 0.85
CA GLY A 308 7.30 -13.32 1.71
C GLY A 308 6.24 -12.24 1.71
N TRP A 309 4.98 -12.65 1.60
CA TRP A 309 3.80 -11.85 1.93
C TRP A 309 3.12 -12.47 3.13
N ALA A 310 2.70 -11.64 4.07
CA ALA A 310 1.86 -12.02 5.19
C ALA A 310 0.62 -11.13 5.23
N PHE A 311 -0.51 -11.74 5.54
CA PHE A 311 -1.78 -11.07 5.70
C PHE A 311 -2.36 -11.45 7.06
N GLU A 312 -2.98 -10.48 7.71
CA GLU A 312 -3.78 -10.68 8.93
C GLU A 312 -5.05 -9.85 8.85
N LEU A 313 -6.08 -10.26 9.59
CA LEU A 313 -7.32 -9.49 9.67
C LEU A 313 -7.08 -8.14 10.37
N GLY A 314 -7.60 -7.07 9.78
CA GLY A 314 -7.56 -5.73 10.37
C GLY A 314 -8.33 -5.67 11.69
N THR A 315 -7.98 -4.69 12.53
CA THR A 315 -8.60 -4.50 13.85
C THR A 315 -9.76 -3.50 13.82
N GLY A 316 -10.00 -2.87 12.66
CA GLY A 316 -10.97 -1.77 12.51
C GLY A 316 -10.42 -0.43 13.00
N ALA A 317 -9.10 -0.31 13.14
CA ALA A 317 -8.46 0.96 13.48
C ALA A 317 -8.42 1.89 12.26
N ASP A 318 -8.27 3.20 12.45
CA ASP A 318 -8.25 4.18 11.34
C ASP A 318 -7.22 3.85 10.26
N VAL A 319 -6.11 3.23 10.65
CA VAL A 319 -5.05 2.74 9.74
C VAL A 319 -5.52 1.67 8.75
N ASP A 320 -6.63 0.98 9.05
CA ASP A 320 -7.26 -0.03 8.19
C ASP A 320 -8.19 0.61 7.15
N ALA A 321 -8.56 1.88 7.32
CA ALA A 321 -9.35 2.63 6.34
C ALA A 321 -8.51 3.13 5.15
N VAL A 322 -7.18 3.02 5.22
CA VAL A 322 -6.29 3.34 4.08
C VAL A 322 -6.58 2.36 2.94
N PRO A 323 -6.95 2.83 1.75
CA PRO A 323 -7.28 1.96 0.64
C PRO A 323 -6.04 1.18 0.14
N PRO A 324 -6.23 -0.04 -0.37
CA PRO A 324 -5.20 -0.80 -1.08
C PRO A 324 -4.55 0.00 -2.20
N GLN A 325 -3.24 -0.18 -2.44
CA GLN A 325 -2.60 0.44 -3.61
C GLN A 325 -3.28 0.04 -4.92
N GLY A 326 -3.69 -1.24 -5.03
CA GLY A 326 -4.45 -1.75 -6.18
C GLY A 326 -5.75 -0.98 -6.48
N ALA A 327 -6.36 -0.36 -5.47
CA ALA A 327 -7.62 0.39 -5.59
C ALA A 327 -7.45 1.79 -6.21
N ARG A 328 -6.23 2.20 -6.60
CA ARG A 328 -6.02 3.37 -7.46
C ARG A 328 -6.88 3.28 -8.72
N MET A 329 -6.88 2.10 -9.35
CA MET A 329 -7.79 1.72 -10.44
C MET A 329 -8.97 0.93 -9.87
N LEU A 330 -9.96 1.62 -9.31
CA LEU A 330 -11.01 1.00 -8.50
C LEU A 330 -11.83 -0.06 -9.25
N GLN A 331 -12.20 0.19 -10.50
CA GLN A 331 -13.04 -0.73 -11.26
C GLN A 331 -12.32 -2.07 -11.56
N PRO A 332 -11.10 -2.08 -12.14
CA PRO A 332 -10.32 -3.30 -12.27
C PRO A 332 -9.98 -3.96 -10.94
N TYR A 333 -9.87 -3.18 -9.86
CA TYR A 333 -9.69 -3.76 -8.53
C TYR A 333 -10.94 -4.53 -8.15
N LEU A 334 -12.10 -3.86 -8.00
CA LEU A 334 -13.37 -4.46 -7.54
C LEU A 334 -13.87 -5.59 -8.45
N ASN A 335 -13.61 -5.51 -9.75
CA ASN A 335 -13.97 -6.49 -10.77
C ASN A 335 -12.70 -7.02 -11.50
N PRO A 336 -11.92 -7.89 -10.83
CA PRO A 336 -10.57 -8.28 -11.25
C PRO A 336 -10.48 -9.42 -12.27
#